data_AF-A0A1I2YJZ9-F1
#
_entry.id   AF-A0A1I2YJZ9-F1
#
_cell.length_a   1.000
_cell.length_b   1.000
_cell.length_c   1.000
_cell.angle_alpha   90.00
_cell.angle_beta   90.00
_cell.angle_gamma   90.00
#
_symmetry.space_group_name_H-M   'P 1'
#
loop_
_entity.id
_entity.type
_entity.pdbx_description
1 polymer ?
#
loop_
_entity_poly.entity_id
_entity_poly.type
_entity_poly.pdbx_seq_one_letter_code
_entity_poly.pdbx_strand_id
1 'polypeptide(L)'
;MRALIVYESMYGNTRLVAEAIGRGLAPAEVILVPAVRNTVVDLSQVDLLPVGGPTHLHGLSRPSTRQGAIDAAVTPQRTLHLEADAAGRGVQEWFDSLPDLAAPQSRCVPKSTGVAYRAERMSSLIS
;
A
#
# COMPACT_ATOMS: atom_id res chain seq x y z
N MET A 1 8.12 1.10 18.26
CA MET A 1 7.18 0.57 17.25
C MET A 1 7.63 1.08 15.90
N ARG A 2 7.72 0.18 14.92
CA ARG A 2 8.11 0.50 13.55
C ARG A 2 6.98 0.15 12.58
N ALA A 3 6.57 1.11 11.78
CA ALA A 3 5.48 0.97 10.82
C ALA A 3 5.97 1.17 9.40
N LEU A 4 5.56 0.29 8.49
CA LEU A 4 5.76 0.43 7.05
C LEU A 4 4.40 0.70 6.42
N ILE A 5 4.21 1.86 5.80
CA ILE A 5 3.00 2.20 5.08
C ILE A 5 3.26 2.05 3.58
N VAL A 6 2.60 1.08 2.95
CA VAL A 6 2.69 0.89 1.51
C VAL A 6 1.45 1.47 0.84
N TYR A 7 1.62 2.25 -0.21
CA TYR A 7 0.48 2.83 -0.91
C TYR A 7 0.63 2.88 -2.42
N GLU A 8 -0.50 2.87 -3.11
CA GLU A 8 -0.60 3.21 -4.52
C GLU A 8 -1.58 4.39 -4.66
N SER A 9 -1.26 5.34 -5.53
CA SER A 9 -2.08 6.53 -5.75
C SER A 9 -2.02 6.97 -7.20
N MET A 10 -3.20 7.16 -7.82
CA MET A 10 -3.30 7.70 -9.19
C MET A 10 -3.38 9.23 -9.19
N TYR A 11 -4.23 9.79 -8.31
CA TYR A 11 -4.56 11.23 -8.30
C TYR A 11 -4.23 11.92 -6.97
N GLY A 12 -3.40 11.29 -6.13
CA GLY A 12 -2.94 11.85 -4.86
C GLY A 12 -3.75 11.49 -3.62
N ASN A 13 -5.03 11.11 -3.75
CA ASN A 13 -5.91 10.85 -2.60
C ASN A 13 -5.34 9.80 -1.63
N THR A 14 -4.92 8.62 -2.14
CA THR A 14 -4.41 7.55 -1.28
C THR A 14 -3.07 7.93 -0.64
N ARG A 15 -2.22 8.70 -1.35
CA ARG A 15 -0.97 9.24 -0.80
C ARG A 15 -1.26 10.16 0.40
N LEU A 16 -2.22 11.08 0.25
CA LEU A 16 -2.61 11.98 1.34
C LEU A 16 -3.11 11.23 2.58
N VAL A 17 -3.89 10.15 2.38
CA VAL A 17 -4.33 9.28 3.48
C VAL A 17 -3.14 8.56 4.12
N ALA A 18 -2.22 7.99 3.33
CA ALA A 18 -1.02 7.33 3.83
C ALA A 18 -0.14 8.27 4.67
N GLU A 19 0.05 9.51 4.21
CA GLU A 19 0.77 10.55 4.93
C GLU A 19 0.05 10.95 6.24
N ALA A 20 -1.28 11.04 6.22
CA ALA A 20 -2.07 11.34 7.41
C ALA A 20 -1.98 10.22 8.47
N ILE A 21 -2.04 8.96 8.04
CA ILE A 21 -1.81 7.80 8.92
C ILE A 21 -0.41 7.88 9.51
N GLY A 22 0.62 8.14 8.68
CA GLY A 22 1.99 8.26 9.16
C GLY A 22 2.16 9.35 10.23
N ARG A 23 1.56 10.52 10.04
CA ARG A 23 1.55 11.58 11.06
C ARG A 23 0.84 11.15 12.34
N GLY A 24 -0.27 10.42 12.24
CA GLY A 24 -1.05 9.94 13.38
C GLY A 24 -0.34 8.86 14.21
N LEU A 25 0.67 8.19 13.65
CA LEU A 25 1.46 7.16 14.34
C LEU A 25 2.62 7.71 15.16
N ALA A 26 2.87 9.02 15.17
CA ALA A 26 3.93 9.62 15.98
C ALA A 26 3.76 9.26 17.49
N PRO A 27 4.85 8.93 18.21
CA PRO A 27 6.26 9.05 17.84
C PRO A 27 6.88 7.78 17.22
N ALA A 28 6.10 6.88 16.62
CA ALA A 28 6.65 5.68 15.99
C ALA A 28 7.60 5.99 14.83
N GLU A 29 8.52 5.07 14.54
CA GLU A 29 9.30 5.11 13.30
C GLU A 29 8.38 4.70 12.15
N VAL A 30 8.15 5.61 11.19
CA VAL A 30 7.24 5.37 10.06
C VAL A 30 8.00 5.50 8.75
N ILE A 31 7.88 4.48 7.91
CA ILE A 31 8.42 4.47 6.54
C ILE A 31 7.26 4.45 5.57
N LEU A 32 7.14 5.47 4.70
CA LEU A 32 6.16 5.51 3.61
C LEU A 32 6.80 5.03 2.31
N VAL A 33 6.18 4.06 1.64
CA VAL A 33 6.68 3.47 0.40
C VAL A 33 5.57 3.40 -0.65
N PRO A 34 5.73 4.03 -1.82
CA PRO A 34 4.88 3.75 -2.98
C PRO A 34 5.06 2.30 -3.45
N ALA A 35 3.97 1.59 -3.75
CA ALA A 35 3.97 0.18 -4.19
C ALA A 35 4.76 -0.06 -5.49
N VAL A 36 4.92 0.98 -6.31
CA VAL A 36 5.77 0.93 -7.50
C VAL A 36 7.23 0.64 -7.14
N ARG A 37 7.71 1.13 -5.99
CA ARG A 37 9.10 0.95 -5.58
C ARG A 37 9.34 -0.49 -5.16
N ASN A 38 10.37 -1.10 -5.73
CA ASN A 38 10.81 -2.44 -5.34
C ASN A 38 11.65 -2.39 -4.07
N THR A 39 11.06 -1.87 -3.00
CA THR A 39 11.76 -1.78 -1.72
C THR A 39 11.76 -3.16 -1.09
N VAL A 40 12.93 -3.77 -1.02
CA VAL A 40 13.16 -4.96 -0.20
C VAL A 40 13.13 -4.49 1.26
N VAL A 41 11.95 -4.50 1.87
CA VAL A 41 11.80 -4.22 3.30
C VAL A 41 11.78 -5.55 4.03
N ASP A 42 12.66 -5.71 5.01
CA ASP A 42 12.58 -6.80 5.96
C ASP A 42 11.34 -6.60 6.86
N LEU A 43 10.27 -7.31 6.53
CA LEU A 43 8.99 -7.27 7.24
C LEU A 43 9.09 -7.86 8.66
N SER A 44 10.14 -8.63 8.99
CA SER A 44 10.34 -9.16 10.34
C SER A 44 10.57 -8.06 11.39
N GLN A 45 10.98 -6.87 10.93
CA GLN A 45 11.25 -5.70 11.74
C GLN A 45 10.09 -4.69 11.75
N VAL A 46 8.93 -5.04 11.16
CA VAL A 46 7.77 -4.15 11.04
C VAL A 46 6.67 -4.62 12.00
N ASP A 47 6.32 -3.80 12.98
CA ASP A 47 5.25 -4.13 13.94
C ASP A 47 3.84 -3.86 13.36
N LEU A 48 3.73 -2.97 12.36
CA LEU A 48 2.48 -2.55 11.72
C LEU A 48 2.68 -2.26 10.22
N LEU A 49 1.83 -2.88 9.37
CA LEU A 49 1.88 -2.71 7.91
C LEU A 49 0.52 -2.24 7.34
N PRO A 50 0.25 -0.92 7.27
CA PRO A 50 -0.90 -0.39 6.55
C PRO A 50 -0.65 -0.41 5.05
N VAL A 51 -1.63 -0.87 4.26
CA VAL A 51 -1.51 -0.98 2.80
C VAL A 51 -2.75 -0.41 2.13
N GLY A 52 -2.58 0.58 1.26
CA GLY A 52 -3.72 1.26 0.62
C GLY A 52 -3.54 1.47 -0.88
N GLY A 53 -4.58 1.21 -1.67
CA GLY A 53 -4.59 1.49 -3.11
C GLY A 53 -5.84 2.26 -3.54
N PRO A 54 -5.87 2.79 -4.77
CA PRO A 54 -7.07 3.41 -5.32
C PRO A 54 -8.17 2.35 -5.51
N THR A 55 -9.43 2.76 -5.43
CA THR A 55 -10.57 1.88 -5.70
C THR A 55 -10.89 1.88 -7.19
N HIS A 56 -10.58 0.79 -7.89
CA HIS A 56 -10.85 0.59 -9.31
C HIS A 56 -11.85 -0.55 -9.48
N LEU A 57 -12.95 -0.33 -10.21
CA LEU A 57 -13.98 -1.35 -10.48
C LEU A 57 -14.41 -2.16 -9.23
N HIS A 58 -14.74 -1.46 -8.14
CA HIS A 58 -15.09 -2.05 -6.83
C HIS A 58 -13.98 -2.86 -6.13
N GLY A 59 -12.71 -2.75 -6.55
CA GLY A 59 -11.59 -3.46 -5.98
C GLY A 59 -10.27 -2.69 -6.03
N LEU A 60 -9.16 -3.41 -5.83
CA LEU A 60 -7.80 -2.88 -6.05
C LEU A 60 -7.55 -2.64 -7.54
N SER A 61 -6.57 -1.79 -7.83
CA SER A 61 -6.18 -1.53 -9.21
C SER A 61 -5.52 -2.76 -9.85
N ARG A 62 -5.72 -2.85 -11.15
CA ARG A 62 -5.04 -3.75 -12.09
C ARG A 62 -4.44 -2.93 -13.22
N PRO A 63 -3.45 -3.43 -13.97
CA PRO A 63 -2.81 -2.69 -15.05
C PRO A 63 -3.81 -2.04 -16.02
N SER A 64 -4.82 -2.80 -16.46
CA SER A 64 -5.86 -2.28 -17.37
C SER A 64 -6.69 -1.15 -16.78
N THR A 65 -7.04 -1.24 -15.49
CA THR A 65 -7.82 -0.19 -14.82
C THR A 65 -6.98 1.06 -14.52
N ARG A 66 -5.67 0.91 -14.31
CA ARG A 66 -4.75 2.04 -14.20
C ARG A 66 -4.61 2.76 -15.54
N GLN A 67 -4.50 2.01 -16.64
CA GLN A 67 -4.53 2.60 -17.98
C GLN A 67 -5.81 3.39 -18.22
N GLY A 68 -6.99 2.82 -17.91
CA GLY A 68 -8.25 3.56 -18.04
C GLY A 68 -8.32 4.83 -17.19
N ALA A 69 -7.72 4.83 -16.00
CA ALA A 69 -7.59 6.03 -15.16
C ALA A 69 -6.62 7.07 -15.74
N ILE A 70 -5.55 6.64 -16.43
CA ILE A 70 -4.64 7.53 -17.15
C ILE A 70 -5.37 8.18 -18.33
N ASP A 71 -6.07 7.38 -19.14
CA ASP A 71 -6.83 7.85 -20.30
C ASP A 71 -7.92 8.85 -19.88
N ALA A 72 -8.57 8.61 -18.73
CA ALA A 72 -9.57 9.51 -18.18
C ALA A 72 -8.98 10.86 -17.73
N ALA A 73 -7.70 10.92 -17.34
CA ALA A 73 -7.06 12.15 -16.86
C ALA A 73 -6.66 13.12 -17.97
N VAL A 74 -6.49 12.61 -19.20
CA VAL A 74 -6.17 13.42 -20.39
C VAL A 74 -7.43 13.85 -21.16
N THR A 75 -8.61 13.42 -20.71
CA THR A 75 -9.89 13.76 -21.34
C THR A 75 -10.23 15.23 -21.09
N PRO A 76 -10.56 16.05 -22.11
CA PRO A 76 -10.72 17.50 -21.98
C PRO A 76 -11.75 17.98 -20.95
N GLN A 77 -12.73 17.12 -20.63
CA GLN A 77 -13.79 17.42 -19.67
C GLN A 77 -13.37 17.17 -18.21
N ARG A 78 -12.21 16.55 -17.95
CA ARG A 78 -11.72 16.23 -16.61
C ARG A 78 -10.22 16.47 -16.51
N THR A 79 -9.83 17.61 -15.94
CA THR A 79 -8.43 17.86 -15.59
C THR A 79 -8.10 17.14 -14.27
N LEU A 80 -7.69 15.88 -14.37
CA LEU A 80 -7.18 15.14 -13.21
C LEU A 80 -5.65 15.17 -13.21
N HIS A 81 -5.06 15.52 -12.07
CA HIS A 81 -3.62 15.48 -11.90
C HIS A 81 -3.18 14.03 -11.65
N LEU A 82 -2.46 13.43 -12.61
CA LEU A 82 -1.83 12.12 -12.43
C LEU A 82 -0.54 12.27 -11.61
N GLU A 83 -0.38 11.41 -10.61
CA GLU A 83 0.88 11.20 -9.92
C GLU A 83 1.90 10.55 -10.88
N ALA A 84 3.18 10.87 -10.74
CA ALA A 84 4.23 10.38 -11.65
C ALA A 84 4.33 8.84 -11.69
N ASP A 85 4.00 8.19 -10.57
CA ASP A 85 4.08 6.74 -10.39
C ASP A 85 2.78 6.01 -10.80
N ALA A 86 1.77 6.72 -11.31
CA ALA A 86 0.42 6.19 -11.57
C ALA A 86 0.39 5.01 -12.58
N ALA A 87 1.31 4.98 -13.55
CA ALA A 87 1.41 3.90 -14.53
C ALA A 87 2.14 2.65 -14.01
N GLY A 88 2.75 2.74 -12.82
CA GLY A 88 3.60 1.71 -12.27
C GLY A 88 2.86 0.47 -11.78
N ARG A 89 3.64 -0.41 -11.15
CA ARG A 89 3.13 -1.54 -10.36
C ARG A 89 2.25 -1.02 -9.22
N GLY A 90 1.10 -1.67 -9.00
CA GLY A 90 0.16 -1.32 -7.95
C GLY A 90 0.33 -2.15 -6.66
N VAL A 91 -0.55 -1.90 -5.71
CA VAL A 91 -0.61 -2.63 -4.43
C VAL A 91 -0.91 -4.11 -4.62
N GLN A 92 -1.75 -4.47 -5.61
CA GLN A 92 -2.08 -5.87 -5.85
C GLN A 92 -0.82 -6.65 -6.26
N GLU A 93 -0.08 -6.15 -7.24
CA GLU A 93 1.15 -6.79 -7.70
C GLU A 93 2.29 -6.73 -6.67
N TRP A 94 2.27 -5.73 -5.77
CA TRP A 94 3.19 -5.69 -4.65
C TRP A 94 2.90 -6.83 -3.64
N PHE A 95 1.63 -7.09 -3.31
CA PHE A 95 1.27 -8.24 -2.48
C PHE A 95 1.70 -9.56 -3.11
N ASP A 96 1.46 -9.73 -4.41
CA ASP A 96 1.86 -10.94 -5.16
C ASP A 96 3.38 -11.15 -5.18
N SER A 97 4.18 -10.10 -4.92
CA SER A 97 5.65 -10.17 -4.86
C SER A 97 6.20 -10.50 -3.48
N LEU A 98 5.38 -10.51 -2.44
CA LEU A 98 5.82 -10.85 -1.09
C LEU A 98 6.12 -12.36 -1.02
N PRO A 99 7.19 -12.77 -0.32
CA PRO A 99 7.37 -14.19 -0.01
C PRO A 99 6.19 -14.67 0.83
N ASP A 100 5.83 -15.96 0.71
CA ASP A 100 4.73 -16.56 1.49
C ASP A 100 4.88 -16.22 2.98
N LEU A 101 4.04 -15.30 3.47
CA LEU A 101 4.04 -14.87 4.86
C LEU A 101 3.25 -15.88 5.66
N ALA A 102 3.94 -16.83 6.31
CA ALA A 102 3.32 -17.67 7.33
C ALA A 102 2.98 -16.81 8.56
N ALA A 103 1.79 -16.19 8.57
CA ALA A 103 1.29 -15.41 9.71
C ALA A 103 -0.16 -15.84 10.08
N PRO A 104 -0.40 -16.31 11.32
CA PRO A 104 -1.68 -16.93 11.71
C PRO A 104 -2.83 -15.95 12.03
N GLN A 105 -2.68 -14.65 11.81
CA GLN A 105 -3.72 -13.66 12.13
C GLN A 105 -3.72 -12.46 11.18
N SER A 106 -3.98 -12.73 9.90
CA SER A 106 -4.34 -11.72 8.91
C SER A 106 -5.83 -11.39 9.01
N ARG A 107 -6.18 -10.16 9.40
CA ARG A 107 -7.55 -9.64 9.22
C ARG A 107 -7.60 -8.82 7.94
N CYS A 108 -7.80 -9.49 6.81
CA CYS A 108 -8.16 -8.83 5.56
C CYS A 108 -9.58 -8.27 5.72
N VAL A 109 -9.74 -6.95 5.64
CA VAL A 109 -11.06 -6.32 5.51
C VAL A 109 -11.35 -6.20 4.01
N PRO A 110 -12.26 -7.02 3.45
CA PRO A 110 -12.56 -6.93 2.05
C PRO A 110 -13.46 -5.70 1.84
N LYS A 111 -12.99 -4.84 0.93
CA LYS A 111 -13.63 -3.65 0.37
C LYS A 111 -13.26 -2.34 1.10
N SER A 112 -12.70 -1.45 0.28
CA SER A 112 -12.48 -0.01 0.39
C SER A 112 -11.34 0.59 1.23
N THR A 113 -10.81 -0.01 2.29
CA THR A 113 -9.53 0.43 2.90
C THR A 113 -8.96 -0.69 3.77
N GLY A 114 -7.89 -1.36 3.32
CA GLY A 114 -7.29 -2.48 4.07
C GLY A 114 -6.32 -1.98 5.13
N VAL A 115 -6.62 -2.20 6.42
CA VAL A 115 -5.72 -1.88 7.53
C VAL A 115 -5.20 -3.15 8.22
N ALA A 116 -3.88 -3.11 8.45
CA ALA A 116 -3.04 -3.80 9.44
C ALA A 116 -2.84 -5.32 9.33
N TYR A 117 -1.62 -5.70 8.91
CA TYR A 117 -0.98 -6.94 9.33
C TYR A 117 -0.22 -6.69 10.64
N ARG A 118 -0.38 -7.57 11.62
CA ARG A 118 0.47 -7.64 12.82
C ARG A 118 1.51 -8.72 12.56
N ALA A 119 2.78 -8.33 12.38
CA ALA A 119 3.86 -9.32 12.39
C ALA A 119 4.17 -9.67 13.84
N GLU A 120 3.89 -10.90 14.26
CA GLU A 120 4.32 -11.36 15.58
C GLU A 120 5.77 -11.84 15.50
N ARG A 121 6.62 -11.29 16.38
CA ARG A 121 8.01 -11.73 16.55
C ARG A 121 8.02 -13.15 17.09
N MET A 122 8.43 -14.10 16.27
CA MET A 122 8.78 -15.44 16.74
C MET A 122 10.23 -15.40 17.24
N SER A 123 10.44 -14.90 18.47
CA SER A 123 11.69 -15.15 19.19
C SER A 123 11.73 -16.62 19.56
N SER A 124 12.32 -17.46 18.70
CA SER A 124 12.81 -18.76 19.13
C SER A 124 14.06 -18.52 19.97
N LEU A 125 13.86 -18.44 21.29
CA LEU A 125 14.86 -18.86 22.25
C LEU A 125 15.21 -20.32 21.91
N ILE A 126 16.40 -20.53 21.38
CA ILE A 126 17.08 -21.82 21.44
C ILE A 126 18.39 -21.55 22.16
N SER A 127 18.53 -22.22 23.30
CA SER A 127 19.64 -22.23 24.25
C SER A 127 21.02 -22.40 23.62
#